data_AF-A0A090KU04-F1
#
_entry.id   AF-A0A090KU04-F1
#
_cell.length_a   1.000
_cell.length_b   1.000
_cell.length_c   1.000
_cell.angle_alpha   90.00
_cell.angle_beta   90.00
_cell.angle_gamma   90.00
#
_symmetry.space_group_name_H-M   'P 1'
#
loop_
_entity.id
_entity.type
_entity.pdbx_description
1 polymer ?
#
loop_
_entity_poly.entity_id
_entity_poly.type
_entity_poly.pdbx_seq_one_letter_code
_entity_poly.pdbx_strand_id
1 'polypeptide(L)' 'MTAKKLVEAIRNAQFDEKFSELKNQIISQIENTSNLDESVSFISHLIVNSNISNEEKGIFFEELADAARKAYENN' A
#
# COMPACT_ATOMS: atom_id res chain seq x y z
N MET A 1 -5.18 7.83 14.64
CA MET A 1 -6.37 7.85 13.77
C MET A 1 -6.02 7.65 12.28
N THR A 2 -4.75 7.76 11.88
CA THR A 2 -4.28 7.73 10.49
C THR A 2 -4.16 6.32 9.88
N ALA A 3 -3.64 5.33 10.62
CA ALA A 3 -3.36 3.99 10.08
C ALA A 3 -4.62 3.21 9.67
N LYS A 4 -5.69 3.25 10.47
CA LYS A 4 -6.94 2.54 10.18
C LYS A 4 -7.61 3.02 8.88
N LYS A 5 -7.70 4.35 8.69
CA LYS A 5 -8.26 4.94 7.46
C LYS A 5 -7.43 4.57 6.23
N LEU A 6 -6.10 4.59 6.36
CA LEU A 6 -5.19 4.18 5.29
C LEU A 6 -5.41 2.71 4.91
N VAL A 7 -5.51 1.81 5.89
CA VAL A 7 -5.79 0.39 5.66
C VAL A 7 -7.14 0.19 4.96
N GLU A 8 -8.19 0.88 5.39
CA GLU A 8 -9.51 0.79 4.75
C GLU A 8 -9.47 1.31 3.30
N ALA A 9 -8.77 2.41 3.04
CA ALA A 9 -8.61 2.94 1.69
C ALA A 9 -7.84 1.98 0.77
N ILE A 10 -6.75 1.36 1.26
CA ILE A 10 -5.99 0.36 0.51
C ILE A 10 -6.85 -0.89 0.27
N ARG A 11 -7.59 -1.38 1.28
CA ARG A 11 -8.51 -2.52 1.13
C ARG A 11 -9.55 -2.29 0.04
N ASN A 12 -10.15 -1.10 0.02
CA ASN A 12 -11.22 -0.75 -0.92
C ASN A 12 -10.72 -0.33 -2.31
N ALA A 13 -9.44 0.01 -2.44
CA ALA A 13 -8.85 0.34 -3.73
C ALA A 13 -8.81 -0.89 -4.64
N GLN A 14 -9.17 -0.67 -5.91
CA GLN A 14 -9.10 -1.67 -6.97
C GLN A 14 -7.69 -1.67 -7.54
N PHE A 15 -6.90 -2.63 -7.07
CA PHE A 15 -5.61 -2.98 -7.66
C PHE A 15 -5.84 -4.10 -8.68
N ASP A 16 -4.95 -4.22 -9.67
CA ASP A 16 -4.87 -5.41 -10.50
C ASP A 16 -4.72 -6.67 -9.62
N GLU A 17 -5.39 -7.77 -9.98
CA GLU A 17 -5.39 -9.02 -9.22
C GLU A 17 -3.97 -9.53 -8.97
N LYS A 18 -3.06 -9.32 -9.93
CA LYS A 18 -1.64 -9.72 -9.79
C LYS A 18 -0.92 -9.02 -8.64
N PHE A 19 -1.43 -7.88 -8.15
CA PHE A 19 -0.89 -7.12 -7.03
C PHE A 19 -1.52 -7.48 -5.68
N SER A 20 -2.48 -8.41 -5.65
CA SER A 20 -3.22 -8.78 -4.43
C SER A 20 -2.30 -9.20 -3.29
N GLU A 21 -1.24 -9.95 -3.60
CA GLU A 21 -0.28 -10.41 -2.60
C GLU A 21 0.51 -9.24 -1.98
N LEU A 22 1.03 -8.33 -2.82
CA LEU A 22 1.72 -7.12 -2.35
C LEU A 22 0.79 -6.25 -1.50
N LYS A 23 -0.44 -6.03 -1.98
CA LYS A 23 -1.48 -5.29 -1.26
C LYS A 23 -1.75 -5.89 0.13
N ASN A 24 -1.91 -7.21 0.22
CA ASN A 24 -2.20 -7.88 1.48
C ASN A 24 -1.03 -7.78 2.47
N GLN A 25 0.21 -7.89 2.00
CA GLN A 25 1.39 -7.72 2.85
C GLN A 25 1.51 -6.29 3.39
N ILE A 26 1.23 -5.28 2.57
CA ILE A 26 1.20 -3.87 3.01
C ILE A 26 0.13 -3.65 4.09
N ILE A 27 -1.10 -4.15 3.86
CA ILE A 27 -2.18 -4.06 4.84
C ILE A 27 -1.76 -4.70 6.17
N SER A 28 -1.23 -5.92 6.11
CA SER A 28 -0.76 -6.65 7.28
C SER A 28 0.33 -5.88 8.03
N GLN A 29 1.30 -5.29 7.32
CA GLN A 29 2.35 -4.50 7.95
C GLN A 29 1.77 -3.29 8.69
N ILE A 30 0.89 -2.52 8.05
CA ILE A 30 0.31 -1.30 8.64
C ILE A 30 -0.59 -1.64 9.84
N GLU A 31 -1.33 -2.76 9.80
CA GLU A 31 -2.18 -3.19 10.92
C GLU A 31 -1.36 -3.70 12.12
N ASN A 32 -0.17 -4.28 11.89
CA ASN A 32 0.64 -4.88 12.94
C ASN A 32 1.73 -3.96 13.51
N THR A 33 1.95 -2.78 12.93
CA THR A 33 2.91 -1.81 13.47
C THR A 33 2.23 -0.55 14.00
N SER A 34 2.74 -0.07 15.14
CA SER A 34 2.41 1.25 15.68
C SER A 34 3.25 2.36 15.05
N ASN A 35 4.29 2.02 14.27
CA ASN A 35 5.23 2.94 13.66
C ASN A 35 5.04 3.02 12.14
N LEU A 36 4.53 4.16 11.66
CA LEU A 36 4.29 4.37 10.23
C LEU A 36 5.60 4.47 9.42
N ASP A 37 6.69 4.95 10.00
CA ASP A 37 7.97 5.05 9.28
C ASP A 37 8.51 3.66 8.94
N GLU A 38 8.35 2.69 9.85
CA GLU A 38 8.66 1.29 9.59
C GLU A 38 7.80 0.69 8.47
N SER A 39 6.51 1.07 8.41
CA SER A 39 5.64 0.67 7.30
C SER A 39 6.14 1.20 5.97
N VAL A 40 6.56 2.48 5.91
CA VAL A 40 7.04 3.10 4.67
C VAL A 40 8.33 2.42 4.18
N SER A 41 9.27 2.14 5.08
CA SER A 41 10.49 1.39 4.72
C SER A 41 10.18 -0.02 4.24
N PHE A 42 9.28 -0.73 4.92
CA PHE A 42 8.83 -2.07 4.51
C PHE A 42 8.19 -2.04 3.11
N ILE A 43 7.24 -1.14 2.88
CA ILE A 43 6.55 -0.98 1.59
C ILE A 43 7.56 -0.75 0.46
N SER A 44 8.52 0.15 0.69
CA SER A 44 9.55 0.48 -0.29
C SER A 44 10.40 -0.75 -0.64
N HIS A 45 10.85 -1.51 0.37
CA HIS A 45 11.60 -2.74 0.15
C HIS A 45 10.76 -3.82 -0.56
N LEU A 46 9.49 -3.97 -0.18
CA LEU A 46 8.59 -4.94 -0.78
C LEU A 46 8.40 -4.67 -2.27
N ILE A 47 8.14 -3.42 -2.66
CA ILE A 47 7.96 -3.04 -4.07
C ILE A 47 9.25 -3.24 -4.86
N VAL A 48 10.39 -2.75 -4.35
CA VAL A 48 11.69 -2.84 -5.04
C VAL A 48 12.09 -4.30 -5.27
N ASN A 49 11.90 -5.17 -4.28
CA ASN A 49 12.30 -6.59 -4.35
C ASN A 49 11.22 -7.51 -4.92
N SER A 50 10.04 -6.98 -5.26
CA SER A 50 8.99 -7.77 -5.90
C SER A 50 9.42 -8.26 -7.29
N ASN A 51 8.92 -9.43 -7.67
CA ASN A 51 9.25 -10.10 -8.94
C ASN A 51 8.41 -9.61 -10.14
N ILE A 52 7.90 -8.38 -10.06
CA ILE A 52 7.16 -7.73 -11.15
C ILE A 52 8.09 -6.79 -11.93
N SER A 53 7.71 -6.43 -13.15
CA SER A 53 8.47 -5.51 -13.99
C SER A 53 8.53 -4.09 -13.41
N ASN A 54 9.47 -3.26 -13.87
CA ASN A 54 9.57 -1.87 -13.43
C ASN A 54 8.32 -1.04 -13.79
N GLU A 55 7.69 -1.32 -14.94
CA GLU A 55 6.43 -0.69 -15.33
C GLU A 55 5.32 -1.05 -14.33
N GLU A 56 5.22 -2.34 -13.97
CA GLU A 56 4.25 -2.80 -12.97
C GLU A 56 4.51 -2.22 -11.58
N LYS A 57 5.77 -2.04 -11.18
CA LYS A 57 6.10 -1.32 -9.93
C LYS A 57 5.60 0.12 -9.97
N GLY A 58 5.70 0.78 -11.12
CA GLY A 58 5.16 2.12 -11.33
C GLY A 58 3.65 2.15 -11.17
N ILE A 59 2.93 1.26 -11.86
CA ILE A 59 1.47 1.14 -11.76
C ILE A 59 1.04 0.87 -10.31
N PHE A 60 1.66 -0.11 -9.65
CA PHE A 60 1.34 -0.45 -8.27
C PHE A 60 1.56 0.72 -7.31
N PHE A 61 2.65 1.48 -7.51
CA PHE A 61 2.94 2.64 -6.69
C PHE A 61 1.90 3.76 -6.89
N GLU A 62 1.48 4.02 -8.13
CA GLU A 62 0.41 4.98 -8.44
C GLU A 62 -0.91 4.58 -7.78
N GLU A 63 -1.33 3.32 -7.90
CA GLU A 63 -2.54 2.79 -7.25
C GLU A 63 -2.49 2.94 -5.72
N LEU A 64 -1.33 2.68 -5.12
CA LEU A 64 -1.11 2.85 -3.67
C LEU A 64 -1.15 4.32 -3.25
N ALA A 65 -0.52 5.20 -4.02
CA ALA A 65 -0.53 6.64 -3.76
C ALA A 65 -1.95 7.23 -3.86
N ASP A 66 -2.73 6.80 -4.86
CA ASP A 66 -4.13 7.20 -5.01
C ASP A 66 -5.02 6.68 -3.88
N ALA A 67 -4.81 5.44 -3.43
CA ALA A 67 -5.50 4.90 -2.26
C ALA A 67 -5.18 5.72 -1.00
N ALA A 68 -3.90 6.04 -0.78
CA ALA A 68 -3.48 6.87 0.33
C ALA A 68 -4.08 8.29 0.26
N ARG A 69 -4.10 8.92 -0.92
CA ARG A 69 -4.71 10.24 -1.12
C ARG A 69 -6.20 10.24 -0.78
N LYS A 70 -6.96 9.23 -1.22
CA LYS A 70 -8.39 9.07 -0.86
C LYS A 70 -8.61 8.94 0.65
N ALA A 71 -7.66 8.34 1.39
CA ALA A 71 -7.74 8.26 2.84
C ALA A 71 -7.62 9.64 3.52
N TYR A 72 -6.91 10.58 2.89
CA TYR A 72 -6.73 11.95 3.38
C TYR A 72 -7.87 12.89 2.96
N GLU A 73 -8.38 12.77 1.73
CA GLU A 73 -9.44 13.66 1.20
C GLU A 73 -10.81 13.47 1.87
N ASN A 74 -11.10 12.29 2.43
CA ASN A 74 -12.34 12.03 3.18
C ASN A 74 -12.25 12.46 4.67
N ASN A 75 -11.60 13.59 4.98
CA ASN A 75 -11.53 14.17 6.34
C ASN A 75 -12.30 15.49 6.44
#